data_AF-A0A0P7YWA6-F1
#
_entry.id   AF-A0A0P7YWA6-F1
#
_cell.length_a   1.000
_cell.length_b   1.000
_cell.length_c   1.000
_cell.angle_alpha   90.00
_cell.angle_beta   90.00
_cell.angle_gamma   90.00
#
_symmetry.space_group_name_H-M   'P 1'
#
loop_
_entity.id
_entity.type
_entity.pdbx_description
1 polymer ?
#
loop_
_entity_poly.entity_id
_entity_poly.type
_entity_poly.pdbx_seq_one_letter_code
_entity_poly.pdbx_strand_id
1 'polypeptide(L)'
;MCRFCASFCQVVDIKEKLKQSKKFWSTLPDGICKEDKVTASTANEEQCWNGHAKGRYFPEVSKDGLANQMNNPEVEVDITRPDTFIRQQIMALRVMTNKLKNAYNGNDIYFQDSSEWSFQNVAYTSV
;
A
#
# COMPACT_ATOMS: atom_id res chain seq x y z
N MET A 1 40.72 -7.63 -1.62
CA MET A 1 39.57 -8.26 -2.30
C MET A 1 38.22 -8.16 -1.55
N CYS A 2 38.17 -7.92 -0.23
CA CYS A 2 36.90 -8.03 0.53
C CYS A 2 35.95 -6.81 0.51
N ARG A 3 36.37 -5.61 0.10
CA ARG A 3 35.49 -4.41 0.12
C ARG A 3 34.40 -4.45 -0.96
N PHE A 4 34.69 -5.01 -2.14
CA PHE A 4 33.71 -5.13 -3.23
C PHE A 4 32.61 -6.15 -2.93
N CYS A 5 32.91 -7.22 -2.18
CA CYS A 5 31.92 -8.23 -1.79
C CYS A 5 30.88 -7.68 -0.81
N ALA A 6 31.30 -6.84 0.14
CA ALA A 6 30.40 -6.24 1.14
C ALA A 6 29.36 -5.30 0.51
N SER A 7 29.78 -4.40 -0.39
CA SER A 7 28.86 -3.47 -1.06
C SER A 7 27.88 -4.17 -2.00
N PHE A 8 28.33 -5.22 -2.70
CA PHE A 8 27.45 -6.02 -3.57
C PHE A 8 26.38 -6.77 -2.75
N CYS A 9 26.76 -7.34 -1.60
CA CYS A 9 25.82 -8.02 -0.71
C CYS A 9 24.73 -7.08 -0.18
N GLN A 10 25.09 -5.83 0.17
CA GLN A 10 24.14 -4.82 0.64
C GLN A 10 23.09 -4.46 -0.41
N VAL A 11 23.49 -4.28 -1.67
CA VAL A 11 22.55 -3.95 -2.76
C VAL A 11 21.58 -5.10 -3.01
N VAL A 12 22.05 -6.35 -2.94
CA VAL A 12 21.20 -7.54 -3.10
C VAL A 12 20.20 -7.67 -1.95
N ASP A 13 20.65 -7.50 -0.69
CA ASP A 13 19.77 -7.56 0.48
C ASP A 13 18.66 -6.49 0.44
N ILE A 14 19.01 -5.24 0.09
CA ILE A 14 18.04 -4.16 -0.07
C ILE A 14 17.03 -4.49 -1.17
N LYS A 15 17.48 -5.02 -2.31
CA LYS A 15 16.60 -5.41 -3.41
C LYS A 15 15.62 -6.50 -2.99
N GLU A 16 16.06 -7.51 -2.24
CA GLU A 16 15.19 -8.57 -1.75
C GLU A 16 14.17 -8.06 -0.72
N LYS A 17 14.60 -7.22 0.22
CA LYS A 17 13.68 -6.57 1.19
C LYS A 17 12.63 -5.72 0.50
N LEU A 18 13.03 -4.91 -0.50
CA LEU A 18 12.08 -4.10 -1.27
C LEU A 18 11.07 -4.95 -2.05
N LYS A 19 11.49 -6.10 -2.59
CA LYS A 19 10.57 -7.03 -3.26
C LYS A 19 9.51 -7.57 -2.30
N GLN A 20 9.91 -7.94 -1.08
CA GLN A 20 8.99 -8.43 -0.04
C GLN A 20 7.98 -7.35 0.36
N SER A 21 8.41 -6.08 0.47
CA SER A 21 7.54 -4.97 0.87
C SER A 21 6.58 -4.47 -0.21
N LYS A 22 6.69 -4.91 -1.48
CA LYS A 22 5.92 -4.36 -2.61
C LYS A 22 4.40 -4.41 -2.43
N LYS A 23 3.89 -5.43 -1.74
CA LYS A 23 2.45 -5.64 -1.52
C LYS A 23 2.00 -5.34 -0.09
N PHE A 24 2.89 -4.77 0.73
CA PHE A 24 2.68 -4.61 2.17
C PHE A 24 1.29 -4.05 2.52
N TRP A 25 0.88 -2.95 1.89
CA TRP A 25 -0.41 -2.30 2.19
C TRP A 25 -1.64 -3.08 1.73
N SER A 26 -1.59 -3.75 0.58
CA SER A 26 -2.74 -4.55 0.10
C SER A 26 -2.87 -5.88 0.85
N THR A 27 -1.75 -6.44 1.33
CA THR A 27 -1.77 -7.68 2.13
C THR A 27 -1.98 -7.46 3.62
N LEU A 28 -2.07 -6.21 4.07
CA LEU A 28 -2.22 -5.88 5.49
C LEU A 28 -3.50 -6.50 6.10
N PRO A 29 -4.68 -6.43 5.46
CA PRO A 29 -5.88 -7.08 5.98
C PRO A 29 -5.71 -8.61 6.10
N ASP A 30 -5.16 -9.25 5.05
CA ASP A 30 -4.88 -10.69 5.07
C ASP A 30 -3.93 -11.07 6.20
N GLY A 31 -2.90 -10.25 6.46
CA GLY A 31 -1.93 -10.47 7.52
C GLY A 31 -2.58 -10.46 8.90
N ILE A 32 -3.43 -9.47 9.17
CA ILE A 32 -4.16 -9.34 10.45
C ILE A 32 -5.19 -10.47 10.60
N CYS A 33 -5.93 -10.81 9.55
CA CYS A 33 -6.99 -11.81 9.61
C CYS A 33 -6.47 -13.25 9.67
N LYS A 34 -5.25 -13.54 9.18
CA LYS A 34 -4.63 -14.87 9.25
C LYS A 34 -4.06 -15.20 10.62
N GLU A 35 -3.88 -14.23 11.51
CA GLU A 35 -3.46 -14.53 12.88
C GLU A 35 -4.60 -15.27 13.61
N ASP A 36 -4.27 -16.38 14.27
CA ASP A 36 -5.19 -17.31 14.97
C ASP A 36 -6.14 -16.64 16.00
N LYS A 37 -5.93 -15.35 16.28
CA LYS A 37 -6.73 -14.55 17.20
C LYS A 37 -7.99 -13.96 16.58
N VAL A 38 -8.06 -13.84 15.25
CA VAL A 38 -9.10 -13.06 14.56
C VAL A 38 -10.06 -13.95 13.76
N THR A 39 -9.58 -15.06 13.18
CA THR A 39 -10.41 -15.97 12.40
C THR A 39 -10.52 -17.33 13.06
N ALA A 40 -11.72 -17.95 12.95
CA ALA A 40 -11.86 -19.37 13.22
C ALA A 40 -11.05 -20.14 12.16
N SER A 41 -10.33 -21.18 12.58
CA SER A 41 -9.53 -22.04 11.71
C SER A 41 -10.25 -22.36 10.40
N THR A 42 -9.54 -22.29 9.27
CA THR A 42 -10.00 -22.48 7.87
C THR A 42 -10.72 -23.79 7.56
N ALA A 43 -10.94 -24.65 8.55
CA ALA A 43 -11.48 -25.99 8.39
C ALA A 43 -13.01 -26.05 8.15
N ASN A 44 -13.80 -25.00 8.46
CA ASN A 44 -15.25 -25.02 8.24
C ASN A 44 -15.86 -23.63 7.99
N GLU A 45 -15.96 -23.24 6.71
CA GLU A 45 -16.66 -22.00 6.27
C GLU A 45 -18.13 -21.95 6.73
N GLU A 46 -18.75 -23.12 6.96
CA GLU A 46 -20.14 -23.23 7.42
C GLU A 46 -20.31 -22.96 8.93
N GLN A 47 -19.21 -22.89 9.69
CA GLN A 47 -19.23 -22.76 11.15
C GLN A 47 -18.57 -21.45 11.64
N CYS A 48 -18.31 -20.51 10.73
CA CYS A 48 -17.80 -19.18 11.04
C CYS A 48 -18.90 -18.24 11.55
N TRP A 49 -18.54 -17.18 12.27
CA TRP A 49 -19.46 -16.09 12.60
C TRP A 49 -19.47 -15.08 11.45
N ASN A 50 -20.65 -14.78 10.90
CA ASN A 50 -20.80 -13.88 9.74
C ASN A 50 -21.31 -12.47 10.10
N GLY A 51 -21.30 -12.09 11.38
CA GLY A 51 -21.84 -10.82 11.87
C GLY A 51 -23.25 -10.92 12.48
N HIS A 52 -24.06 -11.90 12.05
CA HIS A 52 -25.44 -12.09 12.53
C HIS A 52 -25.68 -13.46 13.17
N ALA A 53 -25.10 -14.51 12.59
CA ALA A 53 -25.28 -15.87 13.03
C ALA A 53 -24.03 -16.71 12.74
N LYS A 54 -24.03 -17.94 13.27
CA LYS A 54 -23.06 -18.96 12.84
C LYS A 54 -23.48 -19.46 11.46
N GLY A 55 -22.62 -19.31 10.46
CA GLY A 55 -22.90 -19.69 9.10
C GLY A 55 -21.92 -19.08 8.11
N ARG A 56 -22.16 -19.33 6.83
CA ARG A 56 -21.33 -18.83 5.74
C ARG A 56 -21.45 -17.32 5.58
N TYR A 57 -20.33 -16.68 5.25
CA TYR A 57 -20.28 -15.30 4.75
C TYR A 57 -20.47 -15.32 3.22
N PHE A 58 -21.49 -14.60 2.74
CA PHE A 58 -21.86 -14.55 1.32
C PHE A 58 -21.30 -13.35 0.55
N PRO A 59 -21.16 -12.14 1.14
CA PRO A 59 -20.63 -11.02 0.39
C PRO A 59 -19.20 -11.27 -0.12
N GLU A 60 -18.88 -10.72 -1.29
CA GLU A 60 -17.53 -10.75 -1.82
C GLU A 60 -16.63 -9.79 -1.05
N VAL A 61 -15.34 -10.14 -0.95
CA VAL A 61 -14.34 -9.28 -0.30
C VAL A 61 -14.18 -8.01 -1.13
N SER A 62 -14.42 -6.86 -0.49
CA SER A 62 -14.21 -5.54 -1.09
C SER A 62 -12.77 -5.37 -1.58
N LYS A 63 -12.59 -4.76 -2.75
CA LYS A 63 -11.27 -4.55 -3.36
C LYS A 63 -10.46 -3.49 -2.62
N ASP A 64 -9.13 -3.54 -2.82
CA ASP A 64 -8.18 -2.60 -2.23
C ASP A 64 -8.44 -1.14 -2.61
N GLY A 65 -8.14 -0.22 -1.69
CA GLY A 65 -8.16 1.22 -1.95
C GLY A 65 -9.51 1.90 -1.65
N LEU A 66 -9.44 3.19 -1.31
CA LEU A 66 -10.58 3.95 -0.78
C LEU A 66 -11.79 3.98 -1.73
N ALA A 67 -11.57 4.16 -3.03
CA ALA A 67 -12.66 4.24 -4.02
C ALA A 67 -13.49 2.95 -4.10
N ASN A 68 -12.87 1.79 -3.84
CA ASN A 68 -13.55 0.49 -3.87
C ASN A 68 -14.38 0.21 -2.61
N GLN A 69 -14.31 1.06 -1.60
CA GLN A 69 -15.03 0.90 -0.33
C GLN A 69 -16.42 1.55 -0.34
N MET A 70 -16.81 2.24 -1.42
CA MET A 70 -18.14 2.87 -1.56
C MET A 70 -19.29 1.88 -1.32
N ASN A 71 -19.11 0.62 -1.76
CA ASN A 71 -20.13 -0.43 -1.67
C ASN A 71 -19.76 -1.51 -0.63
N ASN A 72 -18.94 -1.20 0.37
CA ASN A 72 -18.57 -2.17 1.39
C ASN A 72 -19.80 -2.47 2.29
N PRO A 73 -20.27 -3.74 2.37
CA PRO A 73 -21.44 -4.09 3.15
C PRO A 73 -21.23 -3.99 4.67
N GLU A 74 -19.98 -4.02 5.15
CA GLU A 74 -19.67 -4.06 6.59
C GLU A 74 -19.51 -2.67 7.21
N VAL A 75 -19.02 -1.69 6.42
CA VAL A 75 -18.66 -0.37 6.92
C VAL A 75 -18.95 0.69 5.86
N GLU A 76 -19.72 1.71 6.23
CA GLU A 76 -19.89 2.91 5.40
C GLU A 76 -18.63 3.78 5.45
N VAL A 77 -18.08 4.12 4.28
CA VAL A 77 -16.85 4.89 4.16
C VAL A 77 -17.11 6.14 3.31
N ASP A 78 -16.84 7.33 3.86
CA ASP A 78 -16.87 8.57 3.10
C ASP A 78 -15.63 8.69 2.20
N ILE A 79 -15.76 8.26 0.95
CA ILE A 79 -14.68 8.32 -0.05
C ILE A 79 -14.34 9.75 -0.49
N THR A 80 -15.20 10.73 -0.19
CA THR A 80 -15.02 12.12 -0.63
C THR A 80 -14.04 12.90 0.24
N ARG A 81 -13.71 12.36 1.41
CA ARG A 81 -12.80 12.97 2.39
C ARG A 81 -11.60 12.06 2.66
N PRO A 82 -10.68 11.90 1.69
CA PRO A 82 -9.48 11.12 1.89
C PRO A 82 -8.57 11.76 2.96
N ASP A 83 -7.85 10.92 3.71
CA ASP A 83 -6.90 11.38 4.71
C ASP A 83 -5.77 12.22 4.06
N THR A 84 -5.57 13.43 4.59
CA THR A 84 -4.62 14.40 4.03
C THR A 84 -3.17 13.99 4.29
N PHE A 85 -2.87 13.35 5.41
CA PHE A 85 -1.54 12.87 5.75
C PHE A 85 -1.13 11.71 4.86
N ILE A 86 -2.00 10.72 4.64
CA ILE A 86 -1.75 9.63 3.70
C ILE A 86 -1.51 10.18 2.29
N ARG A 87 -2.29 11.18 1.87
CA ARG A 87 -2.12 11.81 0.56
C ARG A 87 -0.78 12.53 0.42
N GLN A 88 -0.29 13.18 1.48
CA GLN A 88 1.06 13.76 1.52
C GLN A 88 2.14 12.69 1.35
N GLN A 89 2.02 11.55 2.04
CA GLN A 89 2.99 10.45 1.90
C GLN A 89 2.99 9.85 0.48
N ILE A 90 1.81 9.70 -0.15
CA ILE A 90 1.72 9.25 -1.55
C ILE A 90 2.44 10.23 -2.48
N MET A 91 2.25 11.54 -2.28
CA MET A 91 2.93 12.55 -3.10
C MET A 91 4.45 12.54 -2.89
N ALA A 92 4.92 12.42 -1.66
CA ALA A 92 6.34 12.28 -1.36
C ALA A 92 6.94 11.05 -2.08
N LEU A 93 6.24 9.91 -2.06
CA LEU A 93 6.66 8.70 -2.77
C LEU A 93 6.69 8.90 -4.29
N ARG A 94 5.71 9.61 -4.87
CA ARG A 94 5.68 9.94 -6.31
C ARG A 94 6.87 10.82 -6.71
N VAL A 95 7.18 11.85 -5.93
CA VAL A 95 8.34 12.73 -6.15
C VAL A 95 9.63 11.91 -6.10
N MET A 96 9.82 11.10 -5.06
CA MET A 96 11.00 10.26 -4.93
C MET A 96 11.13 9.23 -6.06
N THR A 97 10.02 8.65 -6.52
CA THR A 97 10.00 7.73 -7.67
C THR A 97 10.44 8.43 -8.95
N ASN A 98 9.98 9.65 -9.19
CA ASN A 98 10.41 10.45 -10.34
C ASN A 98 11.91 10.81 -10.26
N LYS A 99 12.41 11.18 -9.07
CA LYS A 99 13.84 11.41 -8.85
C LYS A 99 14.67 10.16 -9.18
N LEU A 100 14.25 8.99 -8.70
CA LEU A 100 14.91 7.71 -9.02
C LEU A 100 14.87 7.38 -10.52
N LYS A 101 13.74 7.65 -11.20
CA LYS A 101 13.60 7.44 -12.65
C LYS A 101 14.53 8.37 -13.44
N ASN A 102 14.66 9.63 -13.03
CA ASN A 102 15.58 10.58 -13.65
C ASN A 102 17.04 10.16 -13.45
N ALA A 103 17.42 9.76 -12.23
CA ALA A 103 18.75 9.24 -11.93
C ALA A 103 19.07 8.01 -12.79
N TYR A 104 18.12 7.09 -12.96
CA TYR A 104 18.28 5.91 -13.81
C TYR A 104 18.52 6.27 -15.29
N ASN A 105 17.87 7.33 -15.78
CA ASN A 105 18.01 7.81 -17.15
C ASN A 105 19.23 8.74 -17.35
N GLY A 106 19.98 9.07 -16.30
CA GLY A 106 21.11 10.00 -16.36
C GLY A 106 20.73 11.49 -16.37
N ASN A 107 19.48 11.81 -16.04
CA ASN A 107 19.00 13.20 -15.95
C ASN A 107 19.30 13.80 -14.55
N ASP A 108 19.43 15.13 -14.47
CA ASP A 108 19.56 15.82 -13.18
C ASP A 108 18.28 15.64 -12.33
N ILE A 109 18.47 15.30 -11.06
CA ILE A 109 17.41 15.03 -10.09
C ILE A 109 16.88 16.29 -9.41
N TYR A 110 17.62 17.41 -9.49
CA TYR A 110 17.27 18.66 -8.81
C TYR A 110 16.66 19.72 -9.74
N PHE A 111 16.78 19.57 -11.06
CA PHE A 111 16.44 20.61 -12.04
C PHE A 111 14.94 21.00 -12.14
N GLN A 112 14.02 20.29 -11.47
CA GLN A 112 12.57 20.59 -11.53
C GLN A 112 11.92 20.91 -10.16
N ASP A 113 12.70 21.03 -9.08
CA ASP A 113 12.17 21.20 -7.71
C ASP A 113 12.47 22.59 -7.11
N SER A 114 13.11 23.51 -7.86
CA SER A 114 13.46 24.86 -7.37
C SER A 114 12.30 25.86 -7.38
N SER A 115 11.15 25.48 -7.91
CA SER A 115 9.89 26.13 -7.56
C SER A 115 9.29 25.31 -6.43
N GLU A 116 9.19 25.87 -5.23
CA GLU A 116 8.34 25.35 -4.15
C GLU A 116 7.10 24.68 -4.77
N TRP A 117 7.06 23.35 -4.76
CA TRP A 117 5.90 22.58 -5.19
C TRP A 117 4.83 22.81 -4.13
N SER A 118 4.14 23.93 -4.29
CA SER A 118 2.97 24.33 -3.52
C SER A 118 2.06 23.12 -3.39
N PHE A 119 1.71 22.80 -2.15
CA PHE A 119 0.81 21.72 -1.74
C PHE A 119 -0.63 21.86 -2.28
N GLN A 120 -0.86 22.62 -3.35
CA GLN A 120 -2.17 22.98 -3.86
C GLN A 120 -2.54 22.33 -5.21
N ASN A 121 -1.59 21.84 -6.02
CA ASN A 121 -1.88 21.57 -7.44
C ASN A 121 -1.99 20.10 -7.87
N VAL A 122 -1.99 19.13 -6.95
CA VAL A 122 -2.27 17.72 -7.29
C VAL A 122 -3.48 17.18 -6.50
N ALA A 123 -4.48 18.04 -6.30
CA ALA A 123 -5.80 17.63 -5.82
C ALA A 123 -6.57 16.75 -6.84
N TYR A 124 -6.14 16.66 -8.10
CA TYR A 124 -6.95 16.09 -9.18
C TYR A 124 -6.28 15.00 -10.04
N THR A 125 -5.43 14.14 -9.47
CA THR A 125 -5.14 12.85 -10.12
C THR A 125 -5.65 11.70 -9.27
N SER A 126 -6.83 11.26 -9.70
CA SER A 126 -7.55 10.04 -9.37
C SER A 126 -6.62 8.90 -8.99
N VAL A 127 -6.88 8.30 -7.83
CA VAL A 127 -6.79 6.85 -7.66
C VAL A 127 -8.13 6.30 -8.08
#